data_AF-A0AAV2RNX2-F1
#
_entry.id   AF-A0AAV2RNX2-F1
#
_cell.length_a   1.000
_cell.length_b   1.000
_cell.length_c   1.000
_cell.angle_alpha   90.00
_cell.angle_beta   90.00
_cell.angle_gamma   90.00
#
_symmetry.space_group_name_H-M   'P 1'
#
loop_
_entity.id
_entity.type
_entity.pdbx_description
1 polymer ?
#
loop_
_entity_poly.entity_id
_entity_poly.type
_entity_poly.pdbx_seq_one_letter_code
_entity_poly.pdbx_strand_id
1 'polypeptide(L)'
;MAKSLLAGFCVVAWCCLVSLVAGDSTPDQYELPSNHTVVNGGPIVTGFSCEGLQYGYYADVNNGCRVFHICYPYMDAYGVVRTRMWSFICGLGSIFNQQALVCDHPQNSIPCDQSPTFYNINDYFGREDQNFRE
;
A
#
# COMPACT_ATOMS: atom_id res chain seq x y z
N MET A 1 57.79 6.88 26.21
CA MET A 1 58.09 6.05 25.02
C MET A 1 56.90 5.12 24.84
N ALA A 2 56.09 5.06 23.78
CA ALA A 2 55.97 5.66 22.44
C ALA A 2 54.47 5.95 22.20
N LYS A 3 54.02 7.12 21.77
CA LYS A 3 53.79 7.61 20.38
C LYS A 3 53.22 6.58 19.38
N SER A 4 51.95 6.83 19.01
CA SER A 4 51.47 7.07 17.62
C SER A 4 50.29 6.22 17.14
N LEU A 5 49.18 6.93 16.91
CA LEU A 5 48.41 6.98 15.66
C LEU A 5 47.91 5.66 15.08
N LEU A 6 46.59 5.45 15.17
CA LEU A 6 45.77 5.06 14.02
C LEU A 6 44.44 5.82 14.10
N ALA A 7 44.39 6.91 13.35
CA ALA A 7 43.20 7.68 13.08
C ALA A 7 42.26 6.91 12.13
N GLY A 8 40.97 7.06 12.36
CA GLY A 8 39.89 7.08 11.37
C GLY A 8 39.90 6.00 10.28
N PHE A 9 39.17 4.90 10.47
CA PHE A 9 38.82 4.02 9.36
C PHE A 9 37.54 3.16 9.55
N CYS A 10 36.51 3.64 10.27
CA CYS A 10 35.28 2.83 10.44
C CYS A 10 33.95 3.56 10.32
N VAL A 11 33.89 4.81 9.84
CA VAL A 11 32.61 5.50 9.60
C VAL A 11 32.00 5.14 8.22
N VAL A 12 32.81 4.62 7.29
CA VAL A 12 32.38 4.39 5.89
C VAL A 12 31.63 3.06 5.70
N ALA A 13 31.85 2.08 6.59
CA ALA A 13 31.24 0.74 6.44
C ALA A 13 29.76 0.67 6.87
N TRP A 14 29.25 1.70 7.55
CA TRP A 14 27.86 1.70 8.04
C TRP A 14 26.86 2.22 6.99
N CYS A 15 27.31 2.86 5.91
CA CYS A 15 26.41 3.44 4.91
C CYS A 15 25.91 2.46 3.83
N CYS A 16 26.36 1.20 3.80
CA CYS A 16 26.09 0.28 2.69
C CYS A 16 25.10 -0.87 2.99
N LEU A 17 24.35 -0.82 4.09
CA LEU A 17 23.34 -1.85 4.43
C LEU A 17 21.89 -1.37 4.34
N VAL A 18 21.62 -0.21 3.75
CA VAL A 18 20.24 0.10 3.36
C VAL A 18 20.02 -0.56 2.01
N SER A 19 19.54 -1.80 2.02
CA SER A 19 19.00 -2.41 0.82
C SER A 19 17.93 -1.47 0.27
N LEU A 20 18.15 -0.91 -0.94
CA LEU A 20 17.11 -0.25 -1.73
C LEU A 20 16.15 -1.32 -2.26
N VAL A 21 15.42 -1.96 -1.35
CA VAL A 21 14.25 -2.77 -1.71
C VAL A 21 13.07 -1.84 -1.57
N ALA A 22 12.29 -1.67 -2.63
CA ALA A 22 10.99 -1.01 -2.54
C ALA A 22 10.21 -1.71 -1.41
N GLY A 23 9.97 -0.97 -0.32
CA GLY A 23 9.37 -1.52 0.89
C GLY A 23 7.90 -1.83 0.71
N ASP A 24 7.35 -2.60 1.64
CA ASP A 24 5.91 -2.61 1.85
C ASP A 24 5.49 -1.21 2.33
N SER A 25 4.30 -0.76 1.93
CA SER A 25 3.71 0.47 2.48
C SER A 25 3.32 0.26 3.95
N THR A 26 3.31 1.34 4.71
CA THR A 26 2.84 1.37 6.10
C THR A 26 1.77 2.45 6.26
N PRO A 27 0.98 2.45 7.36
CA PRO A 27 0.02 3.52 7.61
C PRO A 27 0.65 4.91 7.62
N ASP A 28 1.93 5.03 7.97
CA ASP A 28 2.64 6.31 8.04
C ASP A 28 3.35 6.69 6.73
N GLN A 29 3.67 5.70 5.87
CA GLN A 29 4.45 5.90 4.64
C GLN A 29 3.94 5.03 3.50
N TYR A 30 3.38 5.66 2.46
CA TYR A 30 2.97 4.98 1.24
C TYR A 30 4.11 4.95 0.22
N GLU A 31 4.45 3.76 -0.25
CA GLU A 31 5.45 3.56 -1.31
C GLU A 31 4.77 3.77 -2.67
N LEU A 32 4.77 5.02 -3.14
CA LEU A 32 4.15 5.42 -4.41
C LEU A 32 5.19 5.88 -5.44
N PRO A 33 4.85 5.87 -6.74
CA PRO A 33 5.73 6.42 -7.77
C PRO A 33 6.16 7.86 -7.52
N SER A 34 7.30 8.25 -8.10
CA SER A 34 7.74 9.64 -8.12
C SER A 34 6.66 10.56 -8.72
N ASN A 35 6.53 11.77 -8.16
CA ASN A 35 5.53 12.77 -8.58
C ASN A 35 4.06 12.33 -8.45
N HIS A 36 3.76 11.37 -7.57
CA HIS A 36 2.38 10.94 -7.29
C HIS A 36 1.45 12.09 -6.87
N THR A 37 1.96 13.18 -6.28
CA THR A 37 1.16 14.35 -5.89
C THR A 37 0.52 15.07 -7.07
N VAL A 38 1.12 14.98 -8.27
CA VAL A 38 0.52 15.51 -9.51
C VAL A 38 -0.74 14.73 -9.86
N VAL A 39 -0.67 13.40 -9.73
CA VAL A 39 -1.78 12.50 -10.04
C VAL A 39 -2.86 12.59 -8.97
N ASN A 40 -2.47 12.70 -7.70
CA ASN A 40 -3.38 12.95 -6.58
C ASN A 40 -3.86 14.41 -6.49
N GLY A 41 -3.47 15.31 -7.39
CA GLY A 41 -3.86 16.72 -7.34
C GLY A 41 -3.58 17.41 -5.99
N GLY A 42 -2.56 16.97 -5.26
CA GLY A 42 -2.26 17.41 -3.90
C GLY A 42 -1.43 16.40 -3.08
N PRO A 43 -1.09 16.75 -1.83
CA PRO A 43 -0.41 15.85 -0.90
C PRO A 43 -1.21 14.56 -0.67
N ILE A 44 -0.51 13.47 -0.36
CA ILE A 44 -1.12 12.20 0.04
C ILE A 44 -1.50 12.28 1.51
N VAL A 45 -2.73 11.87 1.83
CA VAL A 45 -3.19 11.68 3.20
C VAL A 45 -2.86 10.25 3.61
N THR A 46 -1.94 10.06 4.55
CA THR A 46 -1.62 8.74 5.08
C THR A 46 -2.55 8.36 6.24
N GLY A 47 -2.45 7.13 6.75
CA GLY A 47 -3.22 6.65 7.91
C GLY A 47 -4.15 5.46 7.63
N PHE A 48 -4.37 5.09 6.37
CA PHE A 48 -5.01 3.80 6.05
C PHE A 48 -4.23 2.63 6.69
N SER A 49 -4.96 1.69 7.30
CA SER A 49 -4.39 0.50 7.94
C SER A 49 -5.08 -0.77 7.47
N CYS A 50 -4.29 -1.80 7.20
CA CYS A 50 -4.76 -3.15 6.93
C CYS A 50 -5.12 -3.95 8.20
N GLU A 51 -5.07 -3.34 9.38
CA GLU A 51 -5.42 -4.00 10.63
C GLU A 51 -6.89 -4.45 10.63
N GLY A 52 -7.11 -5.73 10.93
CA GLY A 52 -8.44 -6.33 10.93
C GLY A 52 -9.04 -6.58 9.55
N LEU A 53 -8.33 -6.22 8.47
CA LEU A 53 -8.75 -6.47 7.10
C LEU A 53 -8.22 -7.82 6.60
N GLN A 54 -9.07 -8.53 5.86
CA GLN A 54 -8.68 -9.76 5.18
C GLN A 54 -7.86 -9.47 3.93
N TYR A 55 -7.39 -10.53 3.26
CA TYR A 55 -6.76 -10.39 1.96
C TYR A 55 -7.70 -9.68 0.97
N GLY A 56 -7.22 -8.64 0.31
CA GLY A 56 -8.04 -7.91 -0.64
C GLY A 56 -7.50 -6.53 -0.99
N TYR A 57 -8.32 -5.80 -1.75
CA TYR A 57 -8.02 -4.48 -2.27
C TYR A 57 -9.00 -3.49 -1.65
N TYR A 58 -8.51 -2.33 -1.25
CA TYR A 58 -9.26 -1.38 -0.44
C TYR A 58 -9.05 0.05 -0.95
N ALA A 59 -10.15 0.69 -1.34
CA ALA A 59 -10.19 2.11 -1.69
C ALA A 59 -9.75 2.99 -0.51
N ASP A 60 -8.85 3.94 -0.79
CA ASP A 60 -8.49 4.98 0.16
C ASP A 60 -9.41 6.20 0.00
N VAL A 61 -10.43 6.25 0.85
CA VAL A 61 -11.41 7.35 0.87
C VAL A 61 -10.78 8.69 1.24
N ASN A 62 -9.68 8.71 2.01
CA ASN A 62 -9.03 9.94 2.44
C ASN A 62 -8.27 10.62 1.28
N ASN A 63 -7.90 9.86 0.25
CA ASN A 63 -7.30 10.36 -0.99
C ASN A 63 -8.29 10.44 -2.16
N GLY A 64 -9.60 10.39 -1.87
CA GLY A 64 -10.65 10.45 -2.89
C GLY A 64 -10.62 9.25 -3.84
N CYS A 65 -10.22 8.08 -3.32
CA CYS A 65 -10.10 6.81 -4.04
C CYS A 65 -9.11 6.85 -5.22
N ARG A 66 -8.29 7.89 -5.33
CA ARG A 66 -7.17 7.90 -6.29
C ARG A 66 -6.05 6.99 -5.84
N VAL A 67 -5.98 6.70 -4.56
CA VAL A 67 -5.11 5.68 -3.96
C VAL A 67 -5.95 4.47 -3.57
N PHE A 68 -5.38 3.28 -3.66
CA PHE A 68 -5.94 2.06 -3.09
C PHE A 68 -4.81 1.21 -2.50
N HIS A 69 -5.18 0.29 -1.62
CA HIS A 69 -4.24 -0.57 -0.89
C HIS A 69 -4.55 -2.03 -1.12
N ILE A 70 -3.52 -2.85 -1.24
CA ILE A 70 -3.63 -4.31 -1.13
C ILE A 70 -3.20 -4.70 0.27
N CYS A 71 -4.07 -5.39 0.99
CA CYS A 71 -3.77 -5.98 2.30
C CYS A 71 -3.54 -7.48 2.13
N TYR A 72 -2.45 -8.00 2.68
CA TYR A 72 -2.12 -9.43 2.64
C TYR A 72 -1.72 -9.95 4.03
N PRO A 73 -2.66 -10.55 4.78
CA PRO A 73 -2.35 -11.22 6.03
C PRO A 73 -1.56 -12.50 5.76
N TYR A 74 -0.47 -12.70 6.49
CA TYR A 74 0.38 -13.88 6.43
C TYR A 74 0.83 -14.30 7.83
N MET A 75 1.12 -15.57 8.00
CA MET A 75 1.69 -16.09 9.25
C MET A 75 3.22 -16.00 9.16
N ASP A 76 3.85 -15.34 10.13
CA ASP A 76 5.30 -15.29 10.22
C ASP A 76 5.89 -16.61 10.75
N ALA A 77 7.23 -16.70 10.78
CA ALA A 77 7.94 -17.91 11.22
C ALA A 77 7.64 -18.31 12.68
N TYR A 78 7.05 -17.41 13.48
CA TYR A 78 6.70 -17.64 14.88
C TYR A 78 5.21 -17.92 15.09
N GLY A 79 4.44 -18.04 14.01
CA GLY A 79 3.00 -18.30 14.08
C GLY A 79 2.17 -17.04 14.34
N VAL A 80 2.75 -15.83 14.27
CA VAL A 80 2.03 -14.58 14.48
C VAL A 80 1.50 -14.08 13.14
N VAL A 81 0.21 -13.71 13.10
CA VAL A 81 -0.37 -13.08 11.91
C VAL A 81 0.19 -11.67 11.78
N ARG A 82 0.81 -11.41 10.63
CA ARG A 82 1.30 -10.10 10.20
C ARG A 82 0.57 -9.73 8.92
N THR A 83 0.53 -8.45 8.59
CA THR A 83 -0.09 -8.00 7.34
C THR A 83 0.90 -7.18 6.55
N ARG A 84 1.09 -7.54 5.28
CA ARG A 84 1.76 -6.66 4.31
C ARG A 84 0.73 -5.73 3.70
N MET A 85 1.16 -4.50 3.45
CA MET A 85 0.35 -3.51 2.76
C MET A 85 1.13 -2.98 1.57
N TRP A 86 0.46 -2.82 0.43
CA TRP A 86 1.01 -2.11 -0.72
C TRP A 86 0.04 -1.03 -1.15
N SER A 87 0.54 0.19 -1.34
CA SER A 87 -0.24 1.32 -1.81
C SER A 87 -0.03 1.52 -3.31
N PHE A 88 -1.11 1.81 -4.02
CA PHE A 88 -1.11 2.07 -5.45
C PHE A 88 -1.88 3.35 -5.74
N ILE A 89 -1.51 4.04 -6.81
CA ILE A 89 -2.21 5.23 -7.29
C ILE A 89 -2.79 4.95 -8.67
N CYS A 90 -4.08 5.24 -8.84
CA CYS A 90 -4.77 5.17 -10.12
C CYS A 90 -4.22 6.24 -11.09
N GLY A 91 -4.41 6.02 -12.38
CA GLY A 91 -3.98 6.98 -13.41
C GLY A 91 -4.72 8.33 -13.30
N LEU A 92 -4.15 9.36 -13.94
CA LEU A 92 -4.74 10.71 -13.94
C LEU A 92 -6.20 10.67 -14.42
N GLY A 93 -7.12 11.22 -13.60
CA GLY A 93 -8.55 11.27 -13.93
C GLY A 93 -9.33 9.97 -13.70
N SER A 94 -8.72 8.98 -13.05
CA SER A 94 -9.39 7.74 -12.63
C SER A 94 -9.40 7.58 -11.11
N ILE A 95 -10.34 6.81 -10.60
CA ILE A 95 -10.48 6.44 -9.18
C ILE A 95 -10.68 4.94 -9.07
N PHE A 96 -10.28 4.36 -7.93
CA PHE A 96 -10.47 2.96 -7.65
C PHE A 96 -11.97 2.68 -7.38
N ASN A 97 -12.57 1.87 -8.24
CA ASN A 97 -13.91 1.34 -8.07
C ASN A 97 -13.84 0.10 -7.18
N GLN A 98 -14.18 0.24 -5.90
CA GLN A 98 -14.15 -0.87 -4.96
C GLN A 98 -15.05 -2.05 -5.37
N GLN A 99 -16.21 -1.79 -5.99
CA GLN A 99 -17.13 -2.85 -6.40
C GLN A 99 -16.54 -3.72 -7.52
N ALA A 100 -15.79 -3.10 -8.45
CA ALA A 100 -15.22 -3.78 -9.61
C ALA A 100 -13.73 -4.13 -9.45
N LEU A 101 -13.10 -3.70 -8.36
CA LEU A 101 -11.68 -3.88 -8.04
C LEU A 101 -10.73 -3.39 -9.15
N VAL A 102 -11.06 -2.26 -9.76
CA VAL A 102 -10.30 -1.68 -10.88
C VAL A 102 -10.27 -0.15 -10.78
N CYS A 103 -9.22 0.49 -11.28
CA CYS A 103 -9.24 1.93 -11.53
C CYS A 103 -10.09 2.22 -12.77
N ASP A 104 -11.13 3.03 -12.61
CA ASP A 104 -12.04 3.43 -13.70
C ASP A 104 -12.31 4.93 -13.62
N HIS A 105 -12.95 5.47 -14.65
CA HIS A 105 -13.42 6.84 -14.65
C HIS A 105 -14.52 7.04 -13.60
N PRO A 106 -14.59 8.22 -12.94
CA PRO A 106 -15.57 8.48 -11.89
C PRO A 106 -17.03 8.20 -12.29
N GLN A 107 -17.40 8.44 -13.55
CA GLN A 107 -18.76 8.18 -14.05
C GLN A 107 -19.13 6.68 -14.17
N ASN A 108 -18.14 5.79 -14.18
CA ASN A 108 -18.33 4.34 -14.20
C ASN A 108 -18.09 3.70 -12.82
N SER A 109 -17.77 4.53 -11.83
CA SER A 109 -17.41 4.11 -10.48
C SER A 109 -18.52 4.43 -9.50
N ILE A 110 -18.61 3.64 -8.44
CA ILE A 110 -19.42 4.00 -7.27
C ILE A 110 -18.87 5.28 -6.63
N PRO A 111 -19.70 6.05 -5.90
CA PRO A 111 -19.22 7.17 -5.10
C PRO A 111 -18.11 6.72 -4.14
N CYS A 112 -17.00 7.46 -4.10
CA CYS A 112 -15.81 7.05 -3.35
C CYS A 112 -16.10 6.81 -1.86
N ASP A 113 -16.91 7.66 -1.25
CA ASP A 113 -17.34 7.57 0.15
C ASP A 113 -18.18 6.30 0.44
N GLN A 114 -18.79 5.71 -0.58
CA GLN A 114 -19.52 4.44 -0.46
C GLN A 114 -18.61 3.21 -0.61
N SER A 115 -17.35 3.37 -0.99
CA SER A 115 -16.43 2.23 -1.20
C SER A 115 -16.39 1.24 -0.03
N PRO A 116 -16.33 1.67 1.25
CA PRO A 116 -16.32 0.71 2.37
C PRO A 116 -17.51 -0.25 2.41
N THR A 117 -18.66 0.13 1.86
CA THR A 117 -19.86 -0.74 1.79
C THR A 117 -19.69 -1.93 0.84
N PHE A 118 -18.68 -1.90 -0.03
CA PHE A 118 -18.34 -2.94 -1.00
C PHE A 118 -17.09 -3.74 -0.61
N TYR A 119 -16.54 -3.59 0.60
CA TYR A 119 -15.36 -4.36 1.05
C TYR A 119 -15.61 -5.88 1.10
N ASN A 120 -16.86 -6.31 1.23
CA ASN A 120 -17.26 -7.72 1.16
C ASN A 120 -16.92 -8.37 -0.19
N ILE A 121 -16.68 -7.59 -1.25
CA ILE A 121 -16.24 -8.16 -2.52
C ILE A 121 -14.86 -8.86 -2.40
N ASN A 122 -14.08 -8.52 -1.39
CA ASN A 122 -12.82 -9.19 -1.10
C ASN A 122 -13.03 -10.65 -0.61
N ASP A 123 -14.25 -11.04 -0.19
CA ASP A 123 -14.58 -12.41 0.26
C ASP A 123 -14.45 -13.45 -0.87
N TYR A 124 -14.40 -12.99 -2.13
CA TYR A 124 -14.24 -13.84 -3.31
C TYR A 124 -12.78 -14.24 -3.58
N PHE A 125 -11.80 -13.56 -2.97
CA PHE A 125 -10.41 -13.93 -3.19
C PHE A 125 -10.10 -15.32 -2.61
N GLY A 126 -9.49 -16.18 -3.44
CA GLY A 126 -9.15 -17.56 -3.06
C GLY A 126 -10.32 -18.54 -3.11
N ARG A 127 -11.49 -18.12 -3.61
CA ARG A 127 -12.64 -19.00 -3.87
C ARG A 127 -12.53 -19.61 -5.25
N GLU A 128 -12.63 -20.94 -5.33
CA GLU A 128 -12.65 -21.68 -6.60
C GLU A 128 -14.08 -22.02 -7.05
N ASP A 129 -15.04 -21.96 -6.11
CA ASP A 129 -16.44 -22.36 -6.29
C ASP A 129 -17.34 -21.22 -6.80
N GLN A 130 -16.86 -19.99 -6.79
CA GLN A 130 -17.63 -18.81 -7.20
C GLN A 130 -16.80 -17.87 -8.08
N ASN A 131 -17.39 -17.40 -9.18
CA ASN A 131 -16.79 -16.42 -10.07
C ASN A 131 -17.23 -15.01 -9.64
N PHE A 132 -16.27 -14.09 -9.51
CA PHE A 132 -16.51 -12.69 -9.11
C PHE A 132 -17.48 -11.92 -10.03
N ARG A 133 -17.65 -12.37 -11.28
CA ARG A 133 -18.46 -11.69 -12.31
C ARG A 133 -19.80 -12.37 -12.62
N GLU A 134 -20.17 -13.42 -11.89
CA GLU A 134 -21.39 -14.20 -12.09
C GLU A 134 -22.28 -14.14 -10.85
#